data_AF-A0A7R9LXI3-F1
#
_entry.id   AF-A0A7R9LXI3-F1
#
_cell.length_a   1.000
_cell.length_b   1.000
_cell.length_c   1.000
_cell.angle_alpha   90.00
_cell.angle_beta   90.00
_cell.angle_gamma   90.00
#
_symmetry.space_group_name_H-M   'P 1'
#
loop_
_entity.id
_entity.type
_entity.pdbx_description
1 polymer ?
#
loop_
_entity_poly.entity_id
_entity_poly.type
_entity_poly.pdbx_seq_one_letter_code
_entity_poly.pdbx_strand_id
1 'polypeptide(L)'
;TARFERNVKKTVEFTKALTGFRDVCDNDQIALVKYGAIDVINLRSVSYWDNENDCWNVSLDNDNIVKLPLSVFNITTHTPMYSAFKMYFQYMCAEWDTDPIIVDLLSAIVIFNPNRPGLTHKDVVKFQQKTYMYLLQRY
;
A
#
# COMPACT_ATOMS: atom_id res chain seq x y z
N THR A 1 -1.87 13.38 13.04
CA THR A 1 -1.82 12.10 13.76
C THR A 1 -3.08 11.24 13.52
N ALA A 2 -4.29 11.76 13.76
CA ALA A 2 -5.55 11.00 13.61
C ALA A 2 -5.85 10.38 12.21
N ARG A 3 -5.46 11.03 11.09
CA ARG A 3 -5.72 10.49 9.74
C ARG A 3 -4.79 9.33 9.38
N PHE A 4 -3.53 9.38 9.78
CA PHE A 4 -2.59 8.27 9.60
C PHE A 4 -3.07 7.05 10.38
N GLU A 5 -3.45 7.24 11.65
CA GLU A 5 -4.04 6.18 12.49
C GLU A 5 -5.31 5.60 11.87
N ARG A 6 -6.18 6.44 11.29
CA ARG A 6 -7.37 5.99 10.55
C ARG A 6 -7.01 5.15 9.33
N ASN A 7 -6.02 5.55 8.54
CA ASN A 7 -5.57 4.80 7.37
C ASN A 7 -4.93 3.47 7.75
N VAL A 8 -4.14 3.45 8.84
CA VAL A 8 -3.60 2.20 9.41
C VAL A 8 -4.75 1.29 9.82
N LYS A 9 -5.73 1.78 10.59
CA LYS A 9 -6.89 0.98 11.02
C LYS A 9 -7.66 0.40 9.83
N LYS A 10 -7.99 1.22 8.84
CA LYS A 10 -8.67 0.76 7.61
C LYS A 10 -7.86 -0.30 6.86
N THR A 11 -6.54 -0.14 6.79
CA THR A 11 -5.65 -1.10 6.12
C THR A 11 -5.57 -2.43 6.87
N VAL A 12 -5.55 -2.39 8.21
CA VAL A 12 -5.61 -3.59 9.05
C VAL A 12 -6.96 -4.30 8.89
N GLU A 13 -8.06 -3.56 8.89
CA GLU A 13 -9.41 -4.11 8.67
C GLU A 13 -9.54 -4.75 7.29
N PHE A 14 -9.08 -4.05 6.24
CA PHE A 14 -8.99 -4.60 4.88
C PHE A 14 -8.19 -5.90 4.86
N THR A 15 -6.99 -5.92 5.46
CA THR A 15 -6.12 -7.09 5.49
C THR A 15 -6.80 -8.29 6.15
N LYS A 16 -7.49 -8.06 7.28
CA LYS A 16 -8.23 -9.11 8.00
C LYS A 16 -9.47 -9.62 7.25
N ALA A 17 -9.95 -8.86 6.27
CA ALA A 17 -11.07 -9.24 5.42
C ALA A 17 -10.64 -10.02 4.16
N LEU A 18 -9.33 -10.06 3.85
CA LEU A 18 -8.82 -10.82 2.72
C LEU A 18 -9.06 -12.33 2.93
N THR A 19 -9.59 -12.97 1.88
CA THR A 19 -9.72 -14.42 1.82
C THR A 19 -8.33 -15.05 1.97
N GLY A 20 -8.22 -16.09 2.80
CA GLY A 20 -6.95 -16.77 3.08
C GLY A 20 -6.11 -16.12 4.18
N PHE A 21 -6.42 -14.89 4.65
CA PHE A 21 -5.63 -14.24 5.70
C PHE A 21 -5.80 -14.93 7.06
N ARG A 22 -7.02 -15.35 7.39
CA ARG A 22 -7.32 -16.07 8.64
C ARG A 22 -6.73 -17.48 8.70
N ASP A 23 -6.37 -18.05 7.54
CA ASP A 23 -5.77 -19.38 7.44
C ASP A 23 -4.25 -19.36 7.66
N VAL A 24 -3.65 -18.16 7.68
CA VAL A 24 -2.26 -17.93 8.07
C VAL A 24 -2.15 -17.97 9.60
N CYS A 25 -1.07 -18.51 10.16
CA CYS A 25 -0.90 -18.53 11.62
C CYS A 25 -0.73 -17.12 12.20
N ASP A 26 -1.07 -16.93 13.48
CA ASP A 26 -1.09 -15.60 14.12
C ASP A 26 0.25 -14.86 14.04
N ASN A 27 1.37 -15.55 14.23
CA ASN A 27 2.70 -14.96 14.13
C ASN A 27 2.96 -14.36 12.73
N ASP A 28 2.55 -15.08 11.69
CA ASP A 28 2.71 -14.64 10.32
C ASP A 28 1.70 -13.54 9.98
N GLN A 29 0.46 -13.61 10.46
CA GLN A 29 -0.52 -12.51 10.34
C GLN A 29 0.04 -11.20 10.90
N ILE A 30 0.67 -11.24 12.09
CA ILE A 30 1.31 -10.07 12.70
C ILE A 30 2.44 -9.54 11.83
N ALA A 31 3.32 -10.41 11.32
CA ALA A 31 4.43 -10.00 10.45
C ALA A 31 3.92 -9.37 9.15
N LEU A 32 2.93 -9.97 8.49
CA LEU A 32 2.34 -9.47 7.26
C LEU A 32 1.72 -8.09 7.45
N VAL A 33 0.95 -7.88 8.53
CA VAL A 33 0.36 -6.57 8.83
C VAL A 33 1.44 -5.55 9.17
N LYS A 34 2.41 -5.91 10.03
CA LYS A 34 3.48 -5.01 10.50
C LYS A 34 4.32 -4.47 9.34
N TYR A 35 4.68 -5.33 8.38
CA TYR A 35 5.55 -4.94 7.27
C TYR A 35 4.79 -4.53 6.01
N GLY A 36 3.56 -5.00 5.81
CA GLY A 36 2.78 -4.75 4.59
C GLY A 36 1.83 -3.55 4.67
N ALA A 37 1.38 -3.15 5.86
CA ALA A 37 0.40 -2.06 5.98
C ALA A 37 0.92 -0.73 5.42
N ILE A 38 2.21 -0.40 5.62
CA ILE A 38 2.80 0.83 5.08
C ILE A 38 2.88 0.80 3.55
N ASP A 39 3.18 -0.35 2.96
CA ASP A 39 3.25 -0.50 1.51
C ASP A 39 1.85 -0.33 0.88
N VAL A 40 0.81 -0.84 1.53
CA VAL A 40 -0.59 -0.62 1.10
C VAL A 40 -1.00 0.85 1.24
N ILE A 41 -0.61 1.52 2.33
CA ILE A 41 -0.88 2.95 2.51
C ILE A 41 -0.20 3.77 1.41
N ASN A 42 1.04 3.43 1.05
CA ASN A 42 1.76 4.08 -0.04
C ASN A 42 1.12 3.80 -1.40
N LEU A 43 0.68 2.55 -1.65
CA LEU A 43 -0.03 2.18 -2.87
C LEU A 43 -1.32 2.98 -3.04
N ARG A 44 -2.09 3.13 -1.96
CA ARG A 44 -3.36 3.88 -1.95
C ARG A 44 -3.18 5.39 -1.87
N SER A 45 -1.98 5.89 -1.60
CA SER A 45 -1.72 7.34 -1.58
C SER A 45 -1.49 7.90 -2.98
N VAL A 46 -1.22 7.03 -3.97
CA VAL A 46 -1.10 7.39 -5.39
C VAL A 46 -2.32 8.18 -5.87
N SER A 47 -3.53 7.83 -5.41
CA SER A 47 -4.78 8.49 -5.81
C SER A 47 -4.89 9.97 -5.44
N TYR A 48 -4.04 10.41 -4.53
CA TYR A 48 -4.01 11.79 -4.06
C TYR A 48 -2.75 12.51 -4.49
N TRP A 49 -1.92 11.89 -5.34
CA TRP A 49 -0.63 12.45 -5.75
C TRP A 49 -0.79 13.46 -6.89
N ASP A 50 -0.10 14.59 -6.75
CA ASP A 50 0.03 15.64 -7.75
C ASP A 50 1.44 15.57 -8.36
N ASN A 51 1.51 15.05 -9.59
CA ASN A 51 2.77 14.88 -10.33
C ASN A 51 3.46 16.19 -10.68
N GLU A 52 2.73 17.29 -10.81
CA GLU A 52 3.31 18.60 -11.18
C GLU A 52 4.02 19.22 -9.98
N ASN A 53 3.42 19.07 -8.80
CA ASN A 53 3.88 19.71 -7.57
C ASN A 53 4.68 18.79 -6.63
N ASP A 54 4.88 17.53 -7.00
CA ASP A 54 5.51 16.47 -6.19
C ASP A 54 4.95 16.42 -4.75
N CYS A 55 3.62 16.48 -4.62
CA CYS A 55 2.92 16.53 -3.34
C CYS A 55 1.63 15.69 -3.31
N TRP A 56 1.21 15.25 -2.11
CA TRP A 56 -0.11 14.65 -1.92
C TRP A 56 -1.16 15.72 -1.55
N ASN A 57 -2.32 15.66 -2.20
CA ASN A 57 -3.51 16.45 -1.90
C ASN A 57 -4.32 15.76 -0.78
N VAL A 58 -4.06 16.18 0.46
CA VAL A 58 -4.57 15.54 1.67
C VAL A 58 -5.76 16.36 2.21
N SER A 59 -6.99 15.91 1.98
CA SER A 59 -8.18 16.46 2.67
C SER A 59 -8.12 16.26 4.20
N LEU A 60 -7.99 17.35 4.97
CA LEU A 60 -8.04 17.29 6.44
C LEU A 60 -9.48 17.12 6.94
N ASP A 61 -10.40 17.86 6.32
CA ASP A 61 -11.86 17.83 6.50
C ASP A 61 -12.54 18.03 5.14
N ASN A 62 -13.88 17.94 5.08
CA ASN A 62 -14.65 17.95 3.81
C ASN A 62 -14.35 19.16 2.90
N ASP A 63 -13.86 20.28 3.44
CA ASP A 63 -13.60 21.51 2.66
C ASP A 63 -12.11 21.94 2.60
N ASN A 64 -11.20 21.31 3.37
CA ASN A 64 -9.80 21.76 3.47
C ASN A 64 -8.82 20.72 2.91
N ILE A 65 -8.19 21.05 1.77
CA ILE A 65 -7.11 20.26 1.18
C ILE A 65 -5.76 20.86 1.55
N VAL A 66 -4.86 20.05 2.10
CA VAL A 66 -3.48 20.41 2.38
C VAL A 66 -2.55 19.69 1.42
N LYS A 67 -1.61 20.43 0.82
CA LYS A 67 -0.53 19.87 0.02
C LYS A 67 0.57 19.37 0.95
N LEU A 68 0.80 18.05 0.96
CA LEU A 68 1.89 17.42 1.69
C LEU A 68 3.03 17.14 0.71
N PRO A 69 4.14 17.90 0.72
CA PRO A 69 5.23 17.67 -0.22
C PRO A 69 6.02 16.39 0.14
N LEU A 70 6.60 15.73 -0.87
CA LEU A 70 7.48 14.57 -0.68
C LEU A 70 8.68 14.85 0.24
N SER A 71 9.10 16.11 0.33
CA SER A 71 10.17 16.56 1.23
C SER A 71 9.88 16.36 2.72
N VAL A 72 8.62 16.15 3.13
CA VAL A 72 8.23 15.87 4.54
C VAL A 72 8.93 14.62 5.08
N PHE A 73 9.35 13.69 4.23
CA PHE A 73 10.10 12.51 4.64
C PHE A 73 11.59 12.81 4.93
N ASN A 74 12.01 14.09 4.92
CA ASN A 74 13.42 14.51 4.95
C ASN A 74 14.26 13.86 3.83
N ILE A 75 13.59 13.42 2.77
CA ILE A 75 14.20 12.83 1.59
C ILE A 75 14.53 14.01 0.68
N THR A 76 15.82 14.29 0.49
CA THR A 76 16.24 15.33 -0.45
C THR A 76 16.06 14.85 -1.89
N THR A 77 15.83 15.79 -2.80
CA THR A 77 15.58 15.57 -4.23
C THR A 77 16.68 14.76 -4.94
N HIS A 78 17.88 14.70 -4.36
CA HIS A 78 19.04 14.01 -4.91
C HIS A 78 19.22 12.57 -4.39
N THR A 79 18.36 12.09 -3.50
CA THR A 79 18.49 10.72 -2.98
C THR A 79 17.93 9.69 -3.97
N PRO A 80 18.51 8.47 -4.04
CA PRO A 80 17.93 7.36 -4.79
C PRO A 80 16.51 6.99 -4.34
N MET A 81 16.17 7.28 -3.08
CA MET A 81 14.84 7.06 -2.53
C MET A 81 13.83 8.06 -3.10
N TYR A 82 14.20 9.33 -3.24
CA TYR A 82 13.37 10.35 -3.89
C TYR A 82 13.04 9.97 -5.32
N SER A 83 14.07 9.60 -6.11
CA SER A 83 13.87 9.20 -7.51
C SER A 83 13.03 7.94 -7.63
N ALA A 84 13.21 6.95 -6.75
CA ALA A 84 12.38 5.75 -6.71
C ALA A 84 10.91 6.06 -6.40
N PHE A 85 10.63 6.91 -5.40
CA PHE A 85 9.26 7.33 -5.10
C PHE A 85 8.64 8.12 -6.25
N LYS A 86 9.37 9.09 -6.80
CA LYS A 86 8.88 9.88 -7.93
C LYS A 86 8.55 8.99 -9.12
N MET A 87 9.43 8.07 -9.47
CA MET A 87 9.22 7.09 -10.52
C MET A 87 7.98 6.23 -10.24
N TYR A 88 7.85 5.72 -9.02
CA TYR A 88 6.67 4.95 -8.59
C TYR A 88 5.38 5.73 -8.80
N PHE A 89 5.26 6.94 -8.23
CA PHE A 89 4.02 7.72 -8.33
C PHE A 89 3.71 8.18 -9.77
N GLN A 90 4.74 8.52 -10.56
CA GLN A 90 4.56 8.89 -11.96
C GLN A 90 3.98 7.75 -12.80
N TYR A 91 4.50 6.53 -12.65
CA TYR A 91 4.00 5.38 -13.42
C TYR A 91 2.66 4.85 -12.92
N MET A 92 2.42 4.86 -11.61
CA MET A 92 1.19 4.32 -11.02
C MET A 92 -0.01 5.24 -11.22
N CYS A 93 0.20 6.56 -11.27
CA CYS A 93 -0.87 7.56 -11.39
C CYS A 93 -1.43 7.69 -12.82
N ALA A 94 -0.71 7.19 -13.84
CA ALA A 94 -1.08 7.41 -15.24
C ALA A 94 -2.32 6.61 -15.69
N GLU A 95 -2.58 5.44 -15.10
CA GLU A 95 -3.60 4.51 -15.63
C GLU A 95 -4.33 3.66 -14.56
N TRP A 96 -3.73 3.42 -13.38
CA TRP A 96 -4.17 2.33 -12.50
C TRP A 96 -5.11 2.75 -11.37
N ASP A 97 -5.28 4.05 -11.15
CA ASP A 97 -6.05 4.58 -10.03
C ASP A 97 -7.57 4.64 -10.26
N THR A 98 -8.02 4.26 -11.45
CA THR A 98 -9.45 4.37 -11.80
C THR A 98 -10.28 3.18 -11.35
N ASP A 99 -9.66 2.02 -11.09
CA ASP A 99 -10.40 0.81 -10.69
C ASP A 99 -10.08 0.38 -9.24
N PRO A 100 -11.06 0.52 -8.32
CA PRO A 100 -10.87 0.15 -6.92
C PRO A 100 -10.56 -1.35 -6.73
N ILE A 101 -11.01 -2.22 -7.64
CA ILE A 101 -10.76 -3.67 -7.58
C ILE A 101 -9.28 -3.96 -7.87
N ILE A 102 -8.69 -3.29 -8.86
CA ILE A 102 -7.26 -3.43 -9.18
C ILE A 102 -6.42 -3.01 -7.96
N VAL A 103 -6.76 -1.88 -7.33
CA VAL A 103 -6.05 -1.38 -6.14
C VAL A 103 -6.17 -2.35 -4.96
N ASP A 104 -7.34 -2.95 -4.73
CA ASP A 104 -7.53 -3.95 -3.69
C ASP A 104 -6.78 -5.26 -3.97
N LEU A 105 -6.76 -5.73 -5.22
CA LEU A 105 -5.98 -6.90 -5.63
C LEU A 105 -4.47 -6.67 -5.47
N LEU A 106 -3.96 -5.52 -5.90
CA LEU A 106 -2.57 -5.12 -5.69
C LEU A 106 -2.25 -5.01 -4.19
N SER A 107 -3.16 -4.45 -3.39
CA SER A 107 -3.01 -4.36 -1.94
C SER A 107 -2.87 -5.77 -1.32
N ALA A 108 -3.68 -6.73 -1.74
CA ALA A 108 -3.60 -8.11 -1.27
C ALA A 108 -2.26 -8.78 -1.66
N ILE A 109 -1.79 -8.58 -2.89
CA ILE A 109 -0.50 -9.10 -3.38
C ILE A 109 0.67 -8.56 -2.55
N VAL A 110 0.63 -7.28 -2.21
CA VAL A 110 1.64 -6.60 -1.39
C VAL A 110 1.61 -7.09 0.06
N ILE A 111 0.43 -7.31 0.64
CA ILE A 111 0.28 -7.88 1.98
C ILE A 111 0.88 -9.29 2.03
N PHE A 112 0.49 -10.18 1.11
CA PHE A 112 0.95 -11.57 1.07
C PHE A 112 2.36 -11.72 0.47
N ASN A 113 3.33 -10.91 0.88
CA ASN A 113 4.71 -11.04 0.41
C ASN A 113 5.47 -12.12 1.22
N PRO A 114 5.91 -13.24 0.62
CA PRO A 114 6.60 -14.31 1.36
C PRO A 114 8.02 -13.93 1.84
N ASN A 115 8.51 -12.76 1.44
CA ASN A 115 9.82 -12.25 1.85
C ASN A 115 9.76 -11.35 3.10
N ARG A 116 8.60 -11.22 3.78
CA ARG A 116 8.54 -10.43 5.02
C ARG A 116 9.47 -11.03 6.10
N PRO A 117 10.17 -10.19 6.88
CA PRO A 117 10.92 -10.64 8.04
C PRO A 117 10.02 -11.35 9.05
N GLY A 118 10.52 -12.43 9.67
CA GLY A 118 9.82 -13.13 10.75
C GLY A 118 8.73 -14.11 10.33
N LEU A 119 8.55 -14.38 9.03
CA LEU A 119 7.59 -15.39 8.57
C LEU A 119 8.08 -16.82 8.83
N THR A 120 7.16 -17.63 9.36
CA THR A 120 7.31 -19.06 9.66
C THR A 120 6.87 -19.91 8.46
N HIS A 121 5.66 -19.68 7.92
CA HIS A 121 5.04 -20.48 6.86
C HIS A 121 5.00 -19.72 5.53
N LYS A 122 6.18 -19.46 4.96
CA LYS A 122 6.34 -18.67 3.72
C LYS A 122 5.59 -19.26 2.53
N ASP A 123 5.45 -20.58 2.44
CA ASP A 123 4.75 -21.23 1.33
C ASP A 123 3.24 -20.95 1.35
N VAL A 124 2.63 -20.87 2.53
CA VAL A 124 1.21 -20.49 2.68
C VAL A 124 1.02 -19.05 2.21
N VAL A 125 1.90 -18.14 2.64
CA VAL A 125 1.88 -16.74 2.20
C VAL A 125 2.06 -16.64 0.68
N LYS A 126 3.02 -17.37 0.11
CA LYS A 126 3.27 -17.41 -1.33
C LYS A 126 2.08 -17.95 -2.12
N PHE A 127 1.39 -18.95 -1.58
CA PHE A 127 0.18 -19.50 -2.19
C PHE A 127 -0.94 -18.45 -2.25
N GLN A 128 -1.19 -17.74 -1.14
CA GLN A 128 -2.16 -16.64 -1.11
C GLN A 128 -1.76 -15.53 -2.09
N GLN A 129 -0.48 -15.14 -2.13
CA GLN A 129 0.02 -14.14 -3.07
C GLN A 129 -0.28 -14.51 -4.53
N LYS A 130 0.04 -15.74 -4.91
CA LYS A 130 -0.21 -16.25 -6.26
C LYS A 130 -1.69 -16.28 -6.61
N THR A 131 -2.55 -16.54 -5.62
CA THR A 131 -4.00 -16.51 -5.81
C THR A 131 -4.47 -15.12 -6.21
N TYR A 132 -4.04 -14.07 -5.52
CA TYR A 132 -4.38 -12.70 -5.89
C TYR A 132 -3.72 -12.23 -7.20
N MET A 133 -2.49 -12.65 -7.49
CA MET A 133 -1.85 -12.40 -8.79
C MET A 133 -2.66 -13.01 -9.94
N TYR A 134 -3.16 -14.22 -9.75
CA TYR A 134 -3.98 -14.90 -10.75
C TYR A 134 -5.34 -14.21 -10.95
N LEU A 135 -5.97 -13.74 -9.87
CA LEU A 135 -7.20 -12.94 -9.97
C LEU A 135 -6.95 -11.65 -10.75
N LEU A 136 -5.87 -10.93 -10.44
CA LEU A 136 -5.50 -9.70 -11.15
C LEU A 136 -5.23 -9.93 -12.63
N GLN A 137 -4.57 -11.03 -13.00
CA GLN A 137 -4.31 -11.37 -14.40
C GLN A 137 -5.57 -11.68 -15.22
N ARG A 138 -6.70 -11.93 -14.57
CA ARG A 138 -7.96 -12.33 -15.21
C ARG A 138 -9.08 -11.31 -15.08
N TYR A 139 -8.88 -10.28 -14.26
CA TYR A 139 -9.75 -9.14 -14.12
C TYR A 139 -9.62 -8.25 -15.36
#